data_AF-A0A3D1U0S5-F1
#
_entry.id   AF-A0A3D1U0S5-F1
#
_cell.length_a   1.000
_cell.length_b   1.000
_cell.length_c   1.000
_cell.angle_alpha   90.00
_cell.angle_beta   90.00
_cell.angle_gamma   90.00
#
_symmetry.space_group_name_H-M   'P 1'
#
loop_
_entity.id
_entity.type
_entity.pdbx_description
1 polymer ?
#
loop_
_entity_poly.entity_id
_entity_poly.type
_entity_poly.pdbx_seq_one_letter_code
_entity_poly.pdbx_strand_id
1 'polypeptide(L)'
;MTEEVLLRRRSRTHAIVEGALLGDIAIVFLLMRVYLPLPVVRTLLRTIASVPFVMLVQRRGLRVAILAAIASYILFSALVGPLLGLSAIDIAVAGILIGLGRKAGLPTLLNTLWAAVAYAILDLIIPTILSVIIFRFPVHQLIDAARHFIRLLFNFAIFVMKGIGAPSGAVHTLKGWEGPAVSHWQISWIVTTIFLGFLNVYLVALVSDMVLNQIPEETLATQRAA
;
A
#
# COMPACT_ATOMS: atom_id res chain seq x y z
N MET A 1 21.91 -21.25 33.38
CA MET A 1 21.26 -20.49 32.27
C MET A 1 21.00 -19.10 32.80
N THR A 2 21.73 -18.10 32.31
CA THR A 2 21.78 -16.73 32.88
C THR A 2 20.45 -16.00 32.68
N GLU A 3 20.05 -15.17 33.65
CA GLU A 3 18.81 -14.40 33.68
C GLU A 3 18.60 -13.54 32.40
N GLU A 4 19.69 -13.01 31.84
CA GLU A 4 19.69 -12.31 30.55
C GLU A 4 19.17 -13.17 29.38
N VAL A 5 19.46 -14.47 29.37
CA VAL A 5 19.01 -15.38 28.31
C VAL A 5 17.50 -15.60 28.39
N LEU A 6 16.95 -15.67 29.61
CA LEU A 6 15.51 -15.79 29.85
C LEU A 6 14.78 -14.50 29.46
N LEU A 7 15.32 -13.33 29.83
CA LEU A 7 14.77 -12.02 29.46
C LEU A 7 14.78 -11.81 27.94
N ARG A 8 15.89 -12.12 27.26
CA ARG A 8 15.97 -12.07 25.79
C ARG A 8 14.99 -13.03 25.11
N ARG A 9 14.83 -14.24 25.64
CA ARG A 9 13.83 -15.21 25.12
C ARG A 9 12.41 -14.67 25.29
N ARG A 10 12.07 -14.15 26.47
CA ARG A 10 10.73 -13.58 26.74
C ARG A 10 10.43 -12.40 25.83
N SER A 11 11.39 -11.49 25.63
CA SER A 11 11.26 -10.37 24.68
C SER A 11 11.04 -10.87 23.25
N ARG A 12 11.79 -11.89 22.82
CA ARG A 12 11.65 -12.47 21.46
C ARG A 12 10.30 -13.17 21.26
N THR A 13 9.82 -13.93 22.24
CA THR A 13 8.50 -14.56 22.18
C THR A 13 7.39 -13.51 22.14
N HIS A 14 7.48 -12.47 22.97
CA HIS A 14 6.52 -11.38 22.98
C HIS A 14 6.48 -10.64 21.62
N ALA A 15 7.63 -10.41 21.00
CA ALA A 15 7.71 -9.81 19.67
C ALA A 15 7.03 -10.66 18.60
N ILE A 16 7.17 -11.99 18.66
CA ILE A 16 6.50 -12.91 17.73
C ILE A 16 4.99 -12.91 17.94
N VAL A 17 4.53 -12.95 19.19
CA VAL A 17 3.10 -12.92 19.53
C VAL A 17 2.45 -11.62 19.08
N GLU A 18 3.09 -10.48 19.29
CA GLU A 18 2.58 -9.19 18.79
C GLU A 18 2.61 -9.13 17.26
N GLY A 19 3.64 -9.73 16.64
CA GLY A 19 3.72 -9.98 15.20
C GLY A 19 2.51 -10.71 14.64
N ALA A 20 2.16 -11.84 15.26
CA ALA A 20 1.01 -12.64 14.88
C ALA A 20 -0.31 -11.86 15.07
N LEU A 21 -0.50 -11.24 16.24
CA LEU A 21 -1.74 -10.52 16.56
C LEU A 21 -2.00 -9.33 15.61
N LEU A 22 -0.98 -8.52 15.32
CA LEU A 22 -1.12 -7.42 14.36
C LEU A 22 -1.26 -7.92 12.92
N GLY A 23 -0.61 -9.03 12.56
CA GLY A 23 -0.83 -9.71 11.29
C GLY A 23 -2.28 -10.19 11.11
N ASP A 24 -2.83 -10.85 12.13
CA ASP A 24 -4.21 -11.34 12.11
C ASP A 24 -5.23 -10.20 11.98
N ILE A 25 -4.99 -9.07 12.66
CA ILE A 25 -5.82 -7.86 12.51
C ILE A 25 -5.78 -7.36 11.06
N ALA A 26 -4.60 -7.31 10.43
CA ALA A 26 -4.50 -6.91 9.02
C ALA A 26 -5.26 -7.87 8.08
N ILE A 27 -5.23 -9.17 8.37
CA ILE A 27 -5.96 -10.19 7.62
C ILE A 27 -7.47 -10.01 7.75
N VAL A 28 -7.97 -9.68 8.94
CA VAL A 28 -9.41 -9.39 9.14
C VAL A 28 -9.85 -8.22 8.24
N PHE A 29 -9.08 -7.12 8.19
CA PHE A 29 -9.39 -6.00 7.30
C PHE A 29 -9.29 -6.37 5.81
N LEU A 30 -8.32 -7.20 5.45
CA LEU A 30 -8.18 -7.76 4.10
C LEU A 30 -9.37 -8.63 3.69
N LEU A 31 -9.86 -9.49 4.58
CA LEU A 31 -11.06 -10.30 4.34
C LEU A 31 -12.30 -9.41 4.19
N MET A 32 -12.47 -8.40 5.05
CA MET A 32 -13.55 -7.42 4.90
C MET A 32 -13.50 -6.72 3.54
N ARG A 33 -12.30 -6.37 3.05
CA ARG A 33 -12.12 -5.76 1.72
C ARG A 33 -12.59 -6.68 0.60
N VAL A 34 -12.35 -7.99 0.71
CA VAL A 34 -12.76 -8.97 -0.31
C VAL A 34 -14.28 -9.10 -0.35
N TYR A 35 -14.90 -9.28 0.81
CA TYR A 35 -16.32 -9.61 0.91
C TYR A 35 -17.26 -8.40 0.83
N LEU A 36 -16.80 -7.18 1.09
CA LEU A 36 -17.64 -5.99 0.98
C LEU A 36 -17.63 -5.42 -0.45
N PRO A 37 -18.79 -5.29 -1.12
CA PRO A 37 -18.86 -4.86 -2.53
C PRO A 37 -18.83 -3.33 -2.73
N LEU A 38 -18.51 -2.54 -1.70
CA LEU A 38 -18.50 -1.08 -1.77
C LEU A 38 -17.09 -0.56 -2.13
N PRO A 39 -16.91 0.10 -3.30
CA PRO A 39 -15.58 0.55 -3.76
C PRO A 39 -14.86 1.48 -2.78
N VAL A 40 -15.59 2.43 -2.19
CA VAL A 40 -15.03 3.37 -1.21
C VAL A 40 -14.54 2.65 0.05
N VAL A 41 -15.33 1.70 0.55
CA VAL A 41 -14.98 0.91 1.74
C VAL A 41 -13.77 0.02 1.46
N ARG A 42 -13.65 -0.54 0.25
CA ARG A 42 -12.47 -1.33 -0.15
C ARG A 42 -11.18 -0.52 -0.08
N THR A 43 -11.20 0.73 -0.54
CA THR A 43 -10.03 1.61 -0.47
C THR A 43 -9.69 1.96 0.97
N LEU A 44 -10.68 2.31 1.80
CA LEU A 44 -10.46 2.60 3.22
C LEU A 44 -9.90 1.40 3.99
N LEU A 45 -10.49 0.22 3.81
CA LEU A 45 -10.03 -1.01 4.44
C LEU A 45 -8.61 -1.38 4.01
N ARG A 46 -8.26 -1.15 2.74
CA ARG A 46 -6.89 -1.32 2.27
C ARG A 46 -5.91 -0.43 3.05
N THR A 47 -6.26 0.85 3.24
CA THR A 47 -5.44 1.79 3.99
C THR A 47 -5.31 1.40 5.46
N ILE A 48 -6.42 1.01 6.09
CA ILE A 48 -6.45 0.59 7.50
C ILE A 48 -5.65 -0.70 7.71
N ALA A 49 -5.72 -1.66 6.78
CA ALA A 49 -4.97 -2.90 6.83
C ALA A 49 -3.44 -2.71 6.77
N SER A 50 -2.95 -1.57 6.26
CA SER A 50 -1.52 -1.25 6.28
C SER A 50 -1.03 -0.77 7.65
N VAL A 51 -1.92 -0.24 8.50
CA VAL A 51 -1.56 0.35 9.80
C VAL A 51 -0.91 -0.67 10.76
N PRO A 52 -1.41 -1.92 10.92
CA PRO A 52 -0.74 -2.91 11.76
C PRO A 52 0.71 -3.17 11.36
N PHE A 53 1.01 -3.15 10.05
CA PHE A 53 2.38 -3.31 9.55
C PHE A 53 3.26 -2.09 9.86
N VAL A 54 2.71 -0.86 9.76
CA VAL A 54 3.40 0.36 10.21
C VAL A 54 3.76 0.25 11.69
N MET A 55 2.79 -0.15 12.52
CA MET A 55 2.99 -0.34 13.96
C MET A 55 4.05 -1.40 14.26
N LEU A 56 4.02 -2.53 13.53
CA LEU A 56 5.01 -3.60 13.69
C LEU A 56 6.44 -3.13 13.39
N VAL A 57 6.64 -2.37 12.30
CA VAL A 57 7.97 -1.85 11.97
C VAL A 57 8.46 -0.89 13.05
N GLN A 58 7.60 -0.01 13.56
CA GLN A 58 7.98 0.94 14.60
C GLN A 58 8.29 0.23 15.93
N ARG A 59 7.46 -0.74 16.33
CA ARG A 59 7.56 -1.39 17.65
C ARG A 59 8.56 -2.53 17.71
N ARG A 60 8.58 -3.39 16.70
CA ARG A 60 9.35 -4.65 16.71
C ARG A 60 10.43 -4.72 15.62
N GLY A 61 10.47 -3.70 14.75
CA GLY A 61 11.45 -3.61 13.68
C GLY A 61 11.09 -4.40 12.44
N LEU A 62 11.90 -4.20 11.40
CA LEU A 62 11.66 -4.73 10.06
C LEU A 62 11.57 -6.26 10.01
N ARG A 63 12.39 -6.97 10.78
CA ARG A 63 12.42 -8.44 10.78
C ARG A 63 11.08 -9.05 11.18
N VAL A 64 10.45 -8.53 12.24
CA VAL A 64 9.16 -9.05 12.73
C VAL A 64 8.04 -8.64 11.78
N ALA A 65 8.08 -7.42 11.23
CA ALA A 65 7.10 -6.99 10.25
C ALA A 65 7.13 -7.83 8.96
N ILE A 66 8.32 -8.20 8.46
CA ILE A 66 8.45 -9.09 7.29
C ILE A 66 7.90 -10.48 7.61
N LEU A 67 8.21 -11.05 8.78
CA LEU A 67 7.67 -12.35 9.18
C LEU A 67 6.14 -12.33 9.28
N ALA A 68 5.58 -11.28 9.88
CA ALA A 68 4.14 -11.09 9.95
C ALA A 68 3.52 -10.92 8.55
N ALA A 69 4.17 -10.20 7.64
CA ALA A 69 3.71 -10.03 6.25
C ALA A 69 3.69 -11.36 5.49
N ILE A 70 4.74 -12.18 5.62
CA ILE A 70 4.81 -13.50 5.01
C ILE A 70 3.71 -14.42 5.58
N ALA A 71 3.56 -14.45 6.91
CA ALA A 71 2.52 -15.23 7.56
C ALA A 71 1.12 -14.79 7.11
N SER A 72 0.89 -13.47 7.03
CA SER A 72 -0.37 -12.89 6.58
C SER A 72 -0.67 -13.25 5.12
N TYR A 73 0.34 -13.23 4.24
CA TYR A 73 0.20 -13.66 2.86
C TYR A 73 -0.18 -15.14 2.76
N ILE A 74 0.51 -16.03 3.49
CA ILE A 74 0.23 -17.47 3.46
C ILE A 74 -1.20 -17.74 3.95
N LEU A 75 -1.59 -17.15 5.08
CA LEU A 75 -2.92 -17.38 5.63
C LEU A 75 -4.03 -16.78 4.75
N PHE A 76 -3.84 -15.55 4.26
CA PHE A 76 -4.83 -14.89 3.41
C PHE A 76 -4.96 -15.56 2.04
N SER A 77 -3.85 -15.98 1.44
CA SER A 77 -3.87 -16.73 0.17
C SER A 77 -4.52 -18.10 0.31
N ALA A 78 -4.39 -18.77 1.46
CA ALA A 78 -5.10 -20.01 1.75
C ALA A 78 -6.63 -19.81 1.83
N LEU A 79 -7.09 -18.64 2.27
CA LEU A 79 -8.52 -18.33 2.43
C LEU A 79 -9.19 -17.82 1.15
N VAL A 80 -8.49 -17.02 0.34
CA VAL A 80 -9.08 -16.27 -0.78
C VAL A 80 -8.49 -16.66 -2.14
N GLY A 81 -7.42 -17.47 -2.14
CA GLY A 81 -6.69 -17.89 -3.32
C GLY A 81 -5.42 -17.06 -3.58
N PRO A 82 -4.47 -17.61 -4.35
CA PRO A 82 -3.13 -17.05 -4.48
C PRO A 82 -3.09 -15.69 -5.17
N LEU A 83 -3.95 -15.47 -6.18
CA LEU A 83 -3.97 -14.21 -6.94
C LEU A 83 -4.45 -13.04 -6.08
N LEU A 84 -5.53 -13.25 -5.31
CA LEU A 84 -6.03 -12.25 -4.36
C LEU A 84 -5.09 -12.09 -3.16
N GLY A 85 -4.38 -13.17 -2.80
CA GLY A 85 -3.30 -13.18 -1.82
C GLY A 85 -2.22 -12.14 -2.07
N LEU A 86 -1.88 -11.84 -3.33
CA LEU A 86 -0.88 -10.81 -3.68
C LEU A 86 -1.22 -9.43 -3.13
N SER A 87 -2.52 -9.13 -2.93
CA SER A 87 -2.94 -7.88 -2.31
C SER A 87 -2.52 -7.73 -0.84
N ALA A 88 -2.24 -8.84 -0.14
CA ALA A 88 -1.67 -8.77 1.21
C ALA A 88 -0.21 -8.31 1.19
N ILE A 89 0.57 -8.76 0.19
CA ILE A 89 1.95 -8.30 -0.01
C ILE A 89 1.96 -6.80 -0.30
N ASP A 90 1.07 -6.36 -1.19
CA ASP A 90 0.91 -4.97 -1.55
C ASP A 90 0.67 -4.05 -0.34
N ILE A 91 -0.30 -4.41 0.50
CA ILE A 91 -0.64 -3.69 1.73
C ILE A 91 0.51 -3.70 2.74
N ALA A 92 1.16 -4.85 2.90
CA ALA A 92 2.28 -5.00 3.81
C ALA A 92 3.49 -4.16 3.37
N VAL A 93 3.80 -4.13 2.07
CA VAL A 93 4.87 -3.29 1.51
C VAL A 93 4.60 -1.81 1.79
N ALA A 94 3.39 -1.32 1.50
CA ALA A 94 3.02 0.07 1.78
C ALA A 94 3.20 0.43 3.28
N GLY A 95 2.71 -0.43 4.17
CA GLY A 95 2.84 -0.24 5.62
C GLY A 95 4.29 -0.32 6.10
N ILE A 96 5.08 -1.26 5.58
CA ILE A 96 6.49 -1.43 5.95
C ILE A 96 7.31 -0.22 5.50
N LEU A 97 7.12 0.26 4.27
CA LEU A 97 7.81 1.45 3.76
C LEU A 97 7.52 2.64 4.68
N ILE A 98 6.24 2.95 4.92
CA ILE A 98 5.89 4.08 5.80
C ILE A 98 6.45 3.92 7.21
N GLY A 99 6.42 2.71 7.76
CA GLY A 99 6.99 2.40 9.07
C GLY A 99 8.51 2.61 9.13
N LEU A 100 9.25 2.27 8.06
CA LEU A 100 10.69 2.42 7.99
C LEU A 100 11.12 3.89 8.03
N GLY A 101 10.45 4.74 7.24
CA GLY A 101 10.85 6.14 7.18
C GLY A 101 10.43 6.92 8.43
N ARG A 102 9.32 6.53 9.10
CA ARG A 102 9.02 7.04 10.46
C ARG A 102 10.05 6.60 11.48
N LYS A 103 10.49 5.34 11.43
CA LYS A 103 11.54 4.84 12.32
C LYS A 103 12.88 5.57 12.10
N ALA A 104 13.14 6.02 10.87
CA ALA A 104 14.30 6.84 10.53
C ALA A 104 14.14 8.35 10.90
N GLY A 105 13.01 8.76 11.49
CA GLY A 105 12.75 10.15 11.88
C GLY A 105 12.46 11.09 10.71
N LEU A 106 12.08 10.57 9.54
CA LEU A 106 11.76 11.41 8.39
C LEU A 106 10.46 12.19 8.61
N PRO A 107 10.39 13.48 8.20
CA PRO A 107 9.15 14.23 8.24
C PRO A 107 8.09 13.58 7.35
N THR A 108 6.81 13.67 7.72
CA THR A 108 5.70 12.96 7.06
C THR A 108 5.67 13.14 5.55
N LEU A 109 5.94 14.35 5.06
CA LEU A 109 5.97 14.64 3.62
C LEU A 109 7.09 13.87 2.91
N LEU A 110 8.33 13.93 3.44
CA LEU A 110 9.45 13.22 2.86
C LEU A 110 9.24 11.71 2.95
N ASN A 111 8.71 11.23 4.08
CA ASN A 111 8.37 9.83 4.29
C ASN A 111 7.39 9.32 3.21
N THR A 112 6.37 10.11 2.92
CA THR A 112 5.37 9.80 1.90
C THR A 112 6.00 9.78 0.50
N LEU A 113 6.85 10.76 0.17
CA LEU A 113 7.47 10.85 -1.15
C LEU A 113 8.37 9.66 -1.48
N TRP A 114 9.28 9.28 -0.57
CA TRP A 114 10.17 8.15 -0.85
C TRP A 114 9.38 6.84 -0.86
N ALA A 115 8.42 6.66 0.07
CA ALA A 115 7.61 5.46 0.14
C ALA A 115 6.71 5.35 -1.10
N ALA A 116 6.20 6.46 -1.64
CA ALA A 116 5.42 6.49 -2.87
C ALA A 116 6.23 6.03 -4.08
N VAL A 117 7.47 6.51 -4.22
CA VAL A 117 8.36 6.10 -5.32
C VAL A 117 8.72 4.63 -5.17
N ALA A 118 9.15 4.20 -3.99
CA ALA A 118 9.49 2.80 -3.72
C ALA A 118 8.29 1.87 -3.95
N TYR A 119 7.12 2.27 -3.47
CA TYR A 119 5.86 1.55 -3.65
C TYR A 119 5.47 1.46 -5.12
N ALA A 120 5.50 2.56 -5.87
CA ALA A 120 5.18 2.59 -7.30
C ALA A 120 6.12 1.70 -8.12
N ILE A 121 7.41 1.65 -7.77
CA ILE A 121 8.38 0.75 -8.40
C ILE A 121 8.00 -0.71 -8.13
N LEU A 122 7.70 -1.07 -6.87
CA LEU A 122 7.34 -2.43 -6.50
C LEU A 122 6.01 -2.88 -7.11
N ASP A 123 5.00 -2.02 -7.08
CA ASP A 123 3.66 -2.26 -7.62
C ASP A 123 3.64 -2.30 -9.15
N LEU A 124 4.58 -1.60 -9.82
CA LEU A 124 4.71 -1.67 -11.28
C LEU A 124 5.53 -2.89 -11.72
N ILE A 125 6.73 -3.06 -11.15
CA ILE A 125 7.72 -4.01 -11.67
C ILE A 125 7.30 -5.45 -11.34
N ILE A 126 6.90 -5.73 -10.10
CA ILE A 126 6.65 -7.10 -9.65
C ILE A 126 5.46 -7.72 -10.41
N PRO A 127 4.27 -7.08 -10.47
CA PRO A 127 3.14 -7.62 -11.22
C PRO A 127 3.41 -7.72 -12.72
N THR A 128 4.13 -6.74 -13.31
CA THR A 128 4.48 -6.79 -14.73
C THR A 128 5.39 -7.99 -15.02
N ILE A 129 6.44 -8.21 -14.23
CA ILE A 129 7.33 -9.36 -14.37
C ILE A 129 6.55 -10.68 -14.18
N LEU A 130 5.73 -10.79 -13.13
CA LEU A 130 4.90 -11.97 -12.91
C LEU A 130 3.97 -12.22 -14.11
N SER A 131 3.34 -11.18 -14.65
CA SER A 131 2.41 -11.30 -15.78
C SER A 131 3.11 -11.84 -17.04
N VAL A 132 4.31 -11.35 -17.33
CA VAL A 132 5.09 -11.75 -18.50
C VAL A 132 5.64 -13.17 -18.34
N ILE A 133 6.18 -13.51 -17.16
CA ILE A 133 6.80 -14.82 -16.94
C ILE A 133 5.76 -15.94 -16.80
N ILE A 134 4.73 -15.73 -15.97
CA ILE A 134 3.77 -16.80 -15.60
C ILE A 134 2.75 -17.00 -16.71
N PHE A 135 2.15 -15.91 -17.20
CA PHE A 135 1.04 -16.01 -18.14
C PHE A 135 1.48 -15.94 -19.60
N ARG A 136 2.78 -15.76 -19.86
CA ARG A 136 3.35 -15.54 -21.20
C ARG A 136 2.54 -14.48 -21.96
N PHE A 137 2.08 -13.46 -21.24
CA PHE A 137 1.12 -12.51 -21.77
C PHE A 137 1.76 -11.78 -22.95
N PRO A 138 1.11 -11.75 -24.13
CA PRO A 138 1.67 -11.07 -25.28
C PRO A 138 1.77 -9.57 -25.00
N VAL A 139 2.98 -9.01 -25.10
CA VAL A 139 3.29 -7.61 -24.76
C VAL A 139 2.39 -6.62 -25.50
N HIS A 140 1.98 -6.93 -26.74
CA HIS A 140 1.09 -6.07 -27.51
C HIS A 140 -0.29 -5.87 -26.86
N GLN A 141 -0.87 -6.91 -26.24
CA GLN A 141 -2.14 -6.78 -25.52
C GLN A 141 -2.00 -5.92 -24.27
N LEU A 142 -0.83 -5.95 -23.63
CA LEU A 142 -0.51 -5.14 -22.46
C LEU A 142 -0.43 -3.64 -22.83
N ILE A 143 0.15 -3.34 -24.00
CA ILE A 143 0.21 -1.99 -24.57
C ILE A 143 -1.19 -1.47 -24.91
N ASP A 144 -2.01 -2.29 -25.56
CA ASP A 144 -3.37 -1.89 -25.93
C ASP A 144 -4.27 -1.69 -24.69
N ALA A 145 -4.13 -2.55 -23.68
CA ALA A 145 -4.79 -2.40 -22.39
C ALA A 145 -4.36 -1.10 -21.69
N ALA A 146 -3.07 -0.78 -21.67
CA ALA A 146 -2.57 0.46 -21.07
C ALA A 146 -3.12 1.72 -21.77
N ARG A 147 -3.15 1.72 -23.11
CA ARG A 147 -3.76 2.82 -23.90
C ARG A 147 -5.24 2.96 -23.61
N HIS A 148 -5.96 1.85 -23.51
CA HIS A 148 -7.39 1.86 -23.21
C HIS A 148 -7.66 2.39 -21.79
N PHE A 149 -6.84 1.99 -20.82
CA PHE A 149 -6.90 2.48 -19.45
C PHE A 149 -6.66 3.99 -19.36
N ILE A 150 -5.68 4.53 -20.10
CA ILE A 150 -5.45 5.99 -20.16
C ILE A 150 -6.69 6.71 -20.69
N ARG A 151 -7.31 6.23 -21.78
CA ARG A 151 -8.56 6.81 -22.30
C ARG A 151 -9.67 6.76 -21.25
N LEU A 152 -9.78 5.65 -20.52
CA LEU A 152 -10.77 5.51 -19.45
C LEU A 152 -10.55 6.54 -18.34
N LEU A 153 -9.30 6.79 -17.93
CA LEU A 153 -8.98 7.83 -16.95
C LEU A 153 -9.35 9.23 -17.43
N PHE A 154 -9.05 9.58 -18.68
CA PHE A 154 -9.45 10.86 -19.26
C PHE A 154 -10.97 11.03 -19.32
N ASN A 155 -11.69 9.99 -19.75
CA ASN A 155 -13.14 9.99 -19.78
C ASN A 155 -13.75 10.15 -18.38
N PHE A 156 -13.19 9.47 -17.39
CA PHE A 156 -13.59 9.61 -15.99
C PHE A 156 -13.31 11.03 -15.47
N ALA A 157 -12.13 11.58 -15.74
CA ALA A 157 -11.77 12.94 -15.34
C ALA A 157 -12.69 14.00 -15.97
N ILE A 158 -13.01 13.88 -17.26
CA ILE A 158 -13.98 14.75 -17.95
C ILE A 158 -15.38 14.61 -17.33
N PHE A 159 -15.81 13.38 -17.02
CA PHE A 159 -17.09 13.13 -16.36
C PHE A 159 -17.17 13.82 -15.00
N VAL A 160 -16.15 13.65 -14.15
CA VAL A 160 -16.07 14.31 -12.84
C VAL A 160 -16.06 15.83 -12.99
N MET A 161 -15.26 16.38 -13.91
CA MET A 161 -15.20 17.83 -14.16
C MET A 161 -16.54 18.42 -14.59
N LYS A 162 -17.27 17.72 -15.46
CA LYS A 162 -18.63 18.13 -15.84
C LYS A 162 -19.59 18.03 -14.65
N GLY A 163 -19.47 16.98 -13.84
CA GLY A 163 -20.28 16.77 -12.64
C GLY A 163 -20.12 17.85 -11.58
N ILE A 164 -18.91 18.42 -11.43
CA ILE A 164 -18.63 19.52 -10.50
C ILE A 164 -18.88 20.92 -11.11
N GLY A 165 -19.41 21.01 -12.34
CA GLY A 165 -19.68 22.29 -13.00
C GLY A 165 -18.44 23.05 -13.46
N ALA A 166 -17.34 22.35 -13.78
CA ALA A 166 -16.11 22.99 -14.22
C ALA A 166 -16.31 23.77 -15.53
N PRO A 167 -15.58 24.89 -15.75
CA PRO A 167 -15.68 25.68 -16.98
C PRO A 167 -15.46 24.83 -18.24
N SER A 168 -16.24 25.08 -19.28
CA SER A 168 -16.13 24.38 -20.57
C SER A 168 -14.73 24.47 -21.18
N GLY A 169 -14.02 25.57 -20.95
CA GLY A 169 -12.62 25.75 -21.33
C GLY A 169 -11.68 24.71 -20.69
N ALA A 170 -11.85 24.41 -19.39
CA ALA A 170 -11.05 23.40 -18.71
C ALA A 170 -11.31 22.00 -19.27
N VAL A 171 -12.57 21.69 -19.57
CA VAL A 171 -12.97 20.40 -20.18
C VAL A 171 -12.37 20.25 -21.58
N HIS A 172 -12.39 21.31 -22.39
CA HIS A 172 -11.78 21.32 -23.72
C HIS A 172 -10.27 21.16 -23.65
N THR A 173 -9.60 21.87 -22.74
CA THR A 173 -8.15 21.71 -22.52
C THR A 173 -7.84 20.27 -22.17
N LEU A 174 -8.53 19.68 -21.17
CA LEU A 174 -8.29 18.29 -20.75
C LEU A 174 -8.48 17.29 -21.91
N LYS A 175 -9.52 17.46 -22.74
CA LYS A 175 -9.74 16.62 -23.92
C LYS A 175 -8.62 16.75 -24.96
N GLY A 176 -8.05 17.95 -25.11
CA GLY A 176 -6.88 18.19 -25.96
C GLY A 176 -5.64 17.38 -25.55
N TRP A 177 -5.51 17.06 -24.26
CA TRP A 177 -4.40 16.25 -23.73
C TRP A 177 -4.58 14.73 -23.93
N GLU A 178 -5.78 14.25 -24.28
CA GLU A 178 -6.04 12.81 -24.46
C GLU A 178 -5.19 12.20 -25.58
N GLY A 179 -5.16 12.82 -26.75
CA GLY A 179 -4.37 12.35 -27.91
C GLY A 179 -2.86 12.25 -27.62
N PRO A 180 -2.23 13.32 -27.11
CA PRO A 180 -0.84 13.29 -26.64
C PRO A 180 -0.60 12.22 -25.57
N ALA A 181 -1.49 12.09 -24.58
CA ALA A 181 -1.32 11.13 -23.49
C ALA A 181 -1.42 9.67 -23.97
N VAL A 182 -2.29 9.37 -24.94
CA VAL A 182 -2.45 8.02 -25.52
C VAL A 182 -1.30 7.69 -26.48
N SER A 183 -0.80 8.66 -27.25
CA SER A 183 0.36 8.45 -28.13
C SER A 183 1.63 8.21 -27.33
N HIS A 184 1.81 8.94 -26.22
CA HIS A 184 2.94 8.80 -25.29
C HIS A 184 2.55 7.99 -24.06
N TRP A 185 1.86 6.86 -24.28
CA TRP A 185 1.25 6.06 -23.21
C TRP A 185 2.24 5.61 -22.14
N GLN A 186 3.52 5.38 -22.47
CA GLN A 186 4.52 4.97 -21.46
C GLN A 186 4.70 6.05 -20.39
N ILE A 187 4.85 7.31 -20.81
CA ILE A 187 5.07 8.43 -19.90
C ILE A 187 3.81 8.66 -19.07
N SER A 188 2.64 8.69 -19.72
CA SER A 188 1.34 8.83 -19.05
C SER A 188 1.12 7.74 -18.00
N TRP A 189 1.47 6.49 -18.32
CA TRP A 189 1.36 5.35 -17.41
C TRP A 189 2.29 5.49 -16.20
N ILE A 190 3.56 5.86 -16.42
CA ILE A 190 4.53 6.06 -15.34
C ILE A 190 4.06 7.19 -14.40
N VAL A 191 3.67 8.34 -14.96
CA VAL A 191 3.17 9.48 -14.18
C VAL A 191 1.93 9.10 -13.37
N THR A 192 0.98 8.40 -14.00
CA THR A 192 -0.25 7.94 -13.33
C THR A 192 0.07 6.96 -12.21
N THR A 193 0.98 6.01 -12.45
CA THR A 193 1.37 5.02 -11.44
C THR A 193 2.06 5.67 -10.25
N ILE A 194 2.97 6.62 -10.50
CA ILE A 194 3.62 7.40 -9.44
C ILE A 194 2.58 8.21 -8.65
N PHE A 195 1.66 8.87 -9.34
CA PHE A 195 0.60 9.65 -8.70
C PHE A 195 -0.34 8.79 -7.84
N LEU A 196 -0.77 7.64 -8.36
CA LEU A 196 -1.59 6.69 -7.61
C LEU A 196 -0.83 6.07 -6.43
N GLY A 197 0.44 5.75 -6.62
CA GLY A 197 1.33 5.29 -5.56
C GLY A 197 1.46 6.35 -4.46
N PHE A 198 1.65 7.61 -4.82
CA PHE A 198 1.67 8.74 -3.90
C PHE A 198 0.36 8.87 -3.13
N LEU A 199 -0.78 8.86 -3.82
CA LEU A 199 -2.08 8.96 -3.19
C LEU A 199 -2.32 7.82 -2.19
N ASN A 200 -2.02 6.57 -2.57
CA ASN A 200 -2.16 5.40 -1.70
C ASN A 200 -1.29 5.52 -0.45
N VAL A 201 -0.01 5.84 -0.63
CA VAL A 201 0.94 5.96 0.46
C VAL A 201 0.62 7.15 1.37
N TYR A 202 0.14 8.26 0.81
CA TYR A 202 -0.32 9.42 1.56
C TYR A 202 -1.52 9.09 2.44
N LEU A 203 -2.50 8.36 1.91
CA LEU A 203 -3.64 7.88 2.70
C LEU A 203 -3.18 6.96 3.84
N VAL A 204 -2.24 6.04 3.57
CA VAL A 204 -1.66 5.16 4.60
C VAL A 204 -0.96 5.99 5.67
N ALA A 205 -0.17 7.00 5.28
CA ALA A 205 0.49 7.89 6.22
C ALA A 205 -0.54 8.60 7.12
N LEU A 206 -1.57 9.20 6.53
CA LEU A 206 -2.59 9.97 7.21
C LEU A 206 -3.37 9.12 8.22
N VAL A 207 -3.87 7.96 7.80
CA VAL A 207 -4.60 7.04 8.70
C VAL A 207 -3.66 6.51 9.79
N SER A 208 -2.41 6.20 9.44
CA SER A 208 -1.44 5.74 10.42
C SER A 208 -1.11 6.83 11.46
N ASP A 209 -1.04 8.11 11.06
CA ASP A 209 -0.86 9.22 12.01
C ASP A 209 -2.07 9.37 12.93
N MET A 210 -3.29 9.28 12.38
CA MET A 210 -4.52 9.30 13.20
C MET A 210 -4.53 8.20 14.26
N VAL A 211 -4.11 6.98 13.90
CA VAL A 211 -4.08 5.85 14.84
C VAL A 211 -2.94 5.99 15.86
N LEU A 212 -1.74 6.37 15.42
CA LEU A 212 -0.60 6.50 16.32
C LEU A 212 -0.76 7.65 17.32
N ASN A 213 -1.38 8.76 16.92
CA ASN A 213 -1.65 9.89 17.81
C ASN A 213 -2.67 9.56 18.91
N GLN A 214 -3.42 8.46 18.80
CA GLN A 214 -4.31 7.98 19.85
C GLN A 214 -3.57 7.13 20.91
N ILE A 215 -2.31 6.77 20.68
CA ILE A 215 -1.52 5.99 21.63
C ILE A 215 -0.86 6.95 22.63
N PRO A 216 -1.09 6.80 23.95
CA PRO A 216 -0.50 7.69 24.96
C PRO A 216 1.03 7.72 24.89
N GLU A 217 1.64 8.91 25.03
CA GLU A 217 3.10 9.09 24.93
C GLU A 217 3.88 8.24 25.95
N GLU A 218 3.33 8.03 27.15
CA GLU A 218 3.93 7.13 28.16
C GLU A 218 4.10 5.70 27.64
N THR A 219 3.14 5.23 26.83
CA THR A 219 3.21 3.90 26.21
C THR A 219 4.28 3.85 25.12
N LEU A 220 4.45 4.94 24.37
CA LEU A 220 5.50 5.06 23.34
C LEU A 220 6.91 5.19 23.96
N ALA A 221 7.05 5.93 25.06
CA ALA A 221 8.32 6.10 25.77
C ALA A 221 8.79 4.79 26.41
N THR A 222 7.88 4.06 27.06
CA THR A 222 8.16 2.74 27.65
C THR A 222 8.55 1.72 26.58
N GLN A 223 7.99 1.84 25.37
CA GLN A 223 8.30 0.96 24.24
C GLN A 223 9.62 1.29 23.53
N ARG A 224 10.07 2.55 23.55
CA ARG A 224 11.39 2.94 23.01
C ARG A 224 12.55 2.52 23.92
N ALA A 225 12.28 2.32 25.21
CA ALA A 225 13.26 1.89 26.20
C ALA A 225 13.43 0.36 26.29
N ALA A 226 12.53 -0.42 25.67
CA ALA A 226 12.49 -1.89 25.70
C ALA A 226 13.02 -2.53 24.41
#